data_AF-A0A3P3ZR91-F1
#
_entry.id   AF-A0A3P3ZR91-F1
#
_cell.length_a   1.000
_cell.length_b   1.000
_cell.length_c   1.000
_cell.angle_alpha   90.00
_cell.angle_beta   90.00
_cell.angle_gamma   90.00
#
_symmetry.space_group_name_H-M   'P 1'
#
loop_
_entity.id
_entity.type
_entity.pdbx_description
1 polymer ?
#
loop_
_entity_poly.entity_id
_entity_poly.type
_entity_poly.pdbx_seq_one_letter_code
_entity_poly.pdbx_strand_id
1 'polypeptide(L)'
;MVKAALIVRYGFAPAELTHATGFREWMGSSAAPIRIHLFRFTTFDPPCAALEPHGGIFKPISEMRGTPMMELNLLRRAFDLVMSGG
;
A
#
# COMPACT_ATOMS: atom_id res chain seq x y z
N MET A 1 9.81 5.39 -10.81
CA MET A 1 10.98 5.08 -9.95
C MET A 1 10.63 4.39 -8.62
N VAL A 2 9.43 4.53 -8.05
CA VAL A 2 9.04 3.79 -6.82
C VAL A 2 8.81 2.29 -7.06
N LYS A 3 8.09 1.91 -8.13
CA LYS A 3 7.84 0.49 -8.46
C LYS A 3 9.13 -0.33 -8.58
N ALA A 4 10.15 0.21 -9.25
CA ALA A 4 11.45 -0.44 -9.40
C ALA A 4 12.14 -0.66 -8.05
N ALA A 5 12.06 0.30 -7.13
CA ALA A 5 12.61 0.15 -5.79
C ALA A 5 11.90 -0.95 -4.99
N LEU A 6 10.56 -1.07 -5.12
CA LEU A 6 9.80 -2.16 -4.50
C LEU A 6 10.21 -3.53 -5.05
N ILE A 7 10.34 -3.66 -6.37
CA ILE A 7 10.78 -4.90 -7.03
C ILE A 7 12.16 -5.32 -6.52
N VAL A 8 13.12 -4.39 -6.45
CA VAL A 8 14.48 -4.70 -5.98
C VAL A 8 14.50 -5.06 -4.49
N ARG A 9 13.72 -4.34 -3.66
CA ARG A 9 13.73 -4.52 -2.21
C ARG A 9 13.04 -5.81 -1.76
N TYR A 10 11.93 -6.17 -2.41
CA TYR A 10 11.07 -7.27 -1.99
C TYR A 10 11.06 -8.45 -2.97
N GLY A 11 11.74 -8.35 -4.11
CA GLY A 11 11.84 -9.43 -5.10
C GLY A 11 10.56 -9.70 -5.90
N PHE A 12 9.61 -8.77 -5.92
CA PHE A 12 8.35 -8.94 -6.65
C PHE A 12 8.55 -9.01 -8.17
N ALA A 13 7.77 -9.83 -8.87
CA ALA A 13 7.79 -9.77 -10.33
C ALA A 13 7.15 -8.46 -10.81
N PRO A 14 7.67 -7.80 -11.86
CA PRO A 14 7.12 -6.53 -12.33
C PRO A 14 5.64 -6.59 -12.74
N ALA A 15 5.17 -7.75 -13.19
CA ALA A 15 3.78 -7.97 -13.60
C ALA A 15 2.81 -8.13 -12.41
N GLU A 16 3.32 -8.43 -11.22
CA GLU A 16 2.51 -8.70 -10.03
C GLU A 16 2.08 -7.43 -9.30
N LEU A 17 2.62 -6.26 -9.68
CA LEU A 17 2.35 -4.98 -9.04
C LEU A 17 1.80 -3.94 -10.01
N THR A 18 0.60 -3.45 -9.74
CA THR A 18 0.01 -2.31 -10.46
C THR A 18 -0.04 -1.09 -9.56
N HIS A 19 0.47 0.03 -10.06
CA HIS A 19 0.43 1.31 -9.34
C HIS A 19 -0.98 1.91 -9.49
N ALA A 20 -1.62 2.24 -8.37
CA ALA A 20 -2.90 2.94 -8.37
C ALA A 20 -2.67 4.44 -8.57
N THR A 21 -2.51 4.87 -9.84
CA THR A 21 -2.15 6.25 -10.20
C THR A 21 -3.21 7.29 -9.80
N GLY A 22 -4.46 6.86 -9.56
CA GLY A 22 -5.52 7.67 -8.97
C GLY A 22 -5.26 8.07 -7.52
N PHE A 23 -4.39 7.34 -6.81
CA PHE A 23 -4.06 7.62 -5.41
C PHE A 23 -2.96 8.68 -5.31
N ARG A 24 -3.31 9.89 -4.81
CA ARG A 24 -2.40 11.04 -4.73
C ARG A 24 -2.35 11.64 -3.33
N GLU A 25 -2.28 10.78 -2.32
CA GLU A 25 -2.31 11.18 -0.92
C GLU A 25 -0.94 11.63 -0.40
N TRP A 26 -0.98 12.63 0.47
CA TRP A 26 0.17 13.16 1.20
C TRP A 26 -0.15 13.14 2.69
N MET A 27 0.83 12.75 3.49
CA MET A 27 0.73 12.71 4.94
C MET A 27 1.57 13.83 5.54
N GLY A 28 0.99 14.56 6.50
CA GLY A 28 1.74 15.54 7.29
C GLY A 28 2.75 14.85 8.21
N SER A 29 3.95 15.42 8.30
CA SER A 29 5.00 15.01 9.24
C SER A 29 5.65 16.28 9.81
N SER A 30 6.31 16.16 10.97
CA SER A 30 6.99 17.28 11.64
C SER A 30 8.17 17.85 10.84
N ALA A 31 8.72 17.10 9.88
CA ALA A 31 9.84 17.53 9.05
C ALA A 31 9.43 17.99 7.65
N ALA A 32 8.66 17.16 6.94
CA ALA A 32 8.21 17.42 5.57
C ALA A 32 7.01 16.52 5.22
N PRO A 33 6.12 16.95 4.31
CA PRO A 33 5.03 16.10 3.85
C PRO A 33 5.57 14.84 3.15
N ILE A 34 5.01 13.69 3.51
CA ILE A 34 5.40 12.39 2.98
C ILE A 34 4.40 12.01 1.88
N ARG A 35 4.90 11.71 0.68
CA ARG A 35 4.07 11.20 -0.40
C ARG A 35 3.77 9.72 -0.20
N ILE A 36 2.48 9.35 -0.22
CA ILE A 36 2.07 7.96 -0.13
C ILE A 36 1.77 7.41 -1.52
N HIS A 37 2.34 6.24 -1.82
CA HIS A 37 2.09 5.50 -3.05
C HIS A 37 1.29 4.25 -2.75
N LEU A 38 0.23 4.02 -3.52
CA LEU A 38 -0.58 2.81 -3.41
C LEU A 38 -0.29 1.87 -4.58
N PHE A 39 0.02 0.62 -4.26
CA PHE A 39 0.19 -0.46 -5.22
C PHE A 39 -0.77 -1.61 -4.88
N ARG A 40 -1.24 -2.29 -5.92
CA ARG A 40 -2.10 -3.46 -5.83
C ARG A 40 -1.39 -4.67 -6.39
N PHE A 41 -1.45 -5.79 -5.67
CA PHE A 41 -1.08 -7.08 -6.21
C PHE A 41 -2.12 -7.57 -7.22
N THR A 42 -1.69 -8.02 -8.38
CA THR A 42 -2.58 -8.52 -9.46
C THR A 42 -2.86 -10.02 -9.35
N THR A 43 -2.11 -10.71 -8.50
CA THR A 43 -2.28 -12.14 -8.21
C THR A 43 -3.40 -12.34 -7.18
N PHE A 44 -4.05 -13.51 -7.24
CA PHE A 44 -5.08 -13.88 -6.27
C PHE A 44 -4.47 -14.03 -4.87
N ASP A 45 -3.35 -14.75 -4.78
CA ASP A 45 -2.57 -14.87 -3.56
C ASP A 45 -1.51 -13.76 -3.52
N PRO A 46 -1.51 -12.90 -2.50
CA PRO A 46 -0.46 -11.91 -2.34
C PRO A 46 0.84 -12.60 -1.88
N PRO A 47 2.03 -12.03 -2.22
CA PRO A 47 3.32 -12.62 -1.89
C PRO A 47 3.69 -12.39 -0.41
N CYS A 48 2.95 -13.03 0.52
CA CYS A 48 3.15 -12.90 1.97
C CYS A 48 4.59 -13.22 2.39
N ALA A 49 5.14 -14.33 1.88
CA ALA A 49 6.49 -14.78 2.21
C ALA A 49 7.59 -13.77 1.84
N ALA A 50 7.36 -12.94 0.82
CA ALA A 50 8.30 -11.88 0.42
C ALA A 50 8.26 -10.67 1.37
N LEU A 51 7.17 -10.49 2.12
CA LEU A 51 6.94 -9.33 2.98
C LEU A 51 7.21 -9.64 4.47
N GLU A 52 7.03 -10.89 4.90
CA GLU A 52 7.27 -11.34 6.27
C GLU A 52 8.68 -10.98 6.82
N PRO A 53 9.79 -11.19 6.08
CA PRO A 53 11.13 -10.82 6.55
C PRO A 53 11.32 -9.32 6.82
N HIS A 54 10.44 -8.48 6.26
CA HIS A 54 10.44 -7.05 6.45
C HIS A 54 9.41 -6.57 7.48
N GLY A 55 8.80 -7.50 8.24
CA GLY A 55 7.74 -7.22 9.21
C GLY A 55 6.39 -6.92 8.56
N GLY A 56 6.21 -7.27 7.28
CA GLY A 56 4.94 -7.11 6.59
C GLY A 56 3.91 -8.12 7.09
N ILE A 57 2.69 -7.64 7.37
CA ILE A 57 1.58 -8.46 7.85
C ILE A 57 0.36 -8.15 6.98
N PHE A 58 -0.28 -9.19 6.47
CA PHE A 58 -1.56 -9.06 5.77
C PHE A 58 -2.70 -9.06 6.77
N LYS A 59 -3.49 -7.99 6.77
CA LYS A 59 -4.64 -7.83 7.66
C LYS A 59 -5.87 -7.43 6.85
N PRO A 60 -7.05 -8.00 7.15
CA PRO A 60 -8.29 -7.48 6.61
C PRO A 60 -8.55 -6.06 7.14
N ILE A 61 -9.21 -5.22 6.34
CA ILE A 61 -9.47 -3.82 6.72
C ILE A 61 -10.27 -3.68 8.02
N SER A 62 -11.07 -4.70 8.36
CA SER A 62 -11.81 -4.78 9.62
C SER A 62 -10.90 -4.79 10.86
N GLU A 63 -9.70 -5.36 10.77
CA GLU A 63 -8.72 -5.38 11.86
C GLU A 63 -7.97 -4.06 11.99
N MET A 64 -8.07 -3.17 11.00
CA MET A 64 -7.39 -1.87 11.01
C MET A 64 -8.16 -0.80 11.78
N ARG A 65 -9.36 -1.07 12.27
CA ARG A 65 -10.19 -0.08 12.99
C ARG A 65 -9.56 0.49 14.27
N GLY A 66 -8.54 -0.17 14.82
CA GLY A 66 -7.80 0.28 16.01
C GLY A 66 -6.52 1.09 15.73
N THR A 67 -6.17 1.33 14.46
CA THR A 67 -4.96 2.11 14.11
C THR A 67 -5.15 3.60 14.38
N PRO A 68 -4.07 4.39 14.51
CA PRO A 68 -4.16 5.84 14.62
C PRO A 68 -5.08 6.46 13.57
N MET A 69 -5.86 7.48 13.95
CA MET A 69 -6.85 8.13 13.07
C MET A 69 -6.27 8.61 11.73
N MET A 70 -5.00 9.03 11.73
CA MET A 70 -4.29 9.43 10.52
C MET A 70 -4.17 8.27 9.53
N GLU A 71 -3.72 7.10 10.00
CA GLU A 71 -3.59 5.89 9.19
C GLU A 71 -4.95 5.36 8.75
N LEU A 72 -5.94 5.38 9.66
CA LEU A 72 -7.30 4.95 9.34
C LEU A 72 -7.91 5.79 8.20
N ASN A 73 -7.70 7.11 8.23
CA ASN A 73 -8.14 7.99 7.15
C ASN A 73 -7.45 7.69 5.82
N LEU A 74 -6.14 7.39 5.84
CA LEU A 74 -5.40 6.99 4.66
C LEU A 74 -5.92 5.67 4.08
N LEU A 75 -6.15 4.67 4.93
CA LEU A 75 -6.71 3.37 4.54
C LEU A 75 -8.11 3.51 3.94
N ARG A 76 -8.95 4.40 4.51
CA ARG A 76 -10.28 4.67 3.95
C ARG A 76 -10.21 5.22 2.53
N ARG A 77 -9.33 6.19 2.27
CA ARG A 77 -9.16 6.73 0.91
C ARG A 77 -8.65 5.67 -0.08
N ALA A 78 -7.75 4.79 0.37
CA ALA A 78 -7.27 3.69 -0.44
C ALA A 78 -8.40 2.70 -0.77
N PHE A 79 -9.23 2.37 0.23
CA PHE A 79 -10.41 1.53 0.07
C PHE A 79 -11.42 2.14 -0.90
N ASP A 80 -11.74 3.44 -0.75
CA ASP A 80 -12.68 4.15 -1.61
C ASP A 80 -12.22 4.12 -3.09
N LEU A 81 -10.92 4.29 -3.34
CA LEU A 81 -10.34 4.19 -4.68
C LEU A 81 -10.44 2.76 -5.25
N VAL A 82 -10.19 1.74 -4.44
CA VAL A 82 -10.31 0.34 -4.87
C VAL A 82 -11.76 0.00 -5.20
N MET A 83 -12.72 0.49 -4.42
CA MET A 83 -14.15 0.24 -4.62
C MET A 83 -14.73 1.01 -5.80
N SER A 84 -14.19 2.18 -6.14
CA SER A 84 -14.63 2.98 -7.30
C SER A 84 -14.10 2.47 -8.65
N GLY A 85 -13.35 1.36 -8.65
CA GLY A 85 -12.86 0.73 -9.87
C GLY A 85 -11.48 1.19 -10.35
N GLY A 86 -10.81 2.07 -9.59
CA GLY A 86 -9.36 2.36 -9.68
C GLY A 86 -8.81 2.78 -11.03
#